data_AF-A0A2E3Z7N8-F1
#
_entry.id   AF-A0A2E3Z7N8-F1
#
_cell.length_a   1.000
_cell.length_b   1.000
_cell.length_c   1.000
_cell.angle_alpha   90.00
_cell.angle_beta   90.00
_cell.angle_gamma   90.00
#
_symmetry.space_group_name_H-M   'P 1'
#
loop_
_entity.id
_entity.type
_entity.pdbx_description
1 polymer ?
#
loop_
_entity_poly.entity_id
_entity_poly.type
_entity_poly.pdbx_seq_one_letter_code
_entity_poly.pdbx_strand_id
1 'polypeptide(L)'
;MSRYTQKIPGTEITFEMIPVQGGTFVMGSPENEEGHQTDEGPQLLVRVQPFWMGKCEVTWQEYRAFMNLYYAFKSLDTQRSNLAHAGELTGKAKSLKSLQQFLTQESIEVDGVTCPTPLYDPDTTYMAGGGQKKNTVTMR
;
A
#
# COMPACT_ATOMS: atom_id res chain seq x y z
N MET A 1 -16.82 -15.94 0.87
CA MET A 1 -15.96 -14.85 1.36
C MET A 1 -16.81 -13.93 2.22
N SER A 2 -16.38 -13.61 3.43
CA SER A 2 -17.14 -12.77 4.37
C SER A 2 -16.44 -11.42 4.56
N ARG A 3 -17.24 -10.41 4.89
CA ARG A 3 -16.74 -9.10 5.33
C ARG A 3 -15.88 -9.26 6.58
N TYR A 4 -14.79 -8.50 6.66
CA TYR A 4 -13.94 -8.47 7.84
C TYR A 4 -13.38 -7.07 8.12
N THR A 5 -12.96 -6.86 9.36
CA THR A 5 -12.24 -5.67 9.80
C THR A 5 -10.82 -6.10 10.19
N GLN A 6 -9.83 -5.39 9.67
CA GLN A 6 -8.42 -5.64 9.94
C GLN A 6 -7.82 -4.45 10.68
N LYS A 7 -7.10 -4.74 11.77
CA LYS A 7 -6.25 -3.77 12.47
C LYS A 7 -4.86 -3.78 11.86
N ILE A 8 -4.29 -2.60 11.57
CA ILE A 8 -2.90 -2.49 11.12
C ILE A 8 -2.00 -2.81 12.31
N PRO A 9 -1.13 -3.84 12.23
CA PRO A 9 -0.26 -4.23 13.33
C PRO A 9 0.58 -3.06 13.87
N GLY A 10 0.67 -2.95 15.20
CA GLY A 10 1.43 -1.88 15.86
C GLY A 10 0.73 -0.51 15.89
N THR A 11 -0.53 -0.42 15.47
CA THR A 11 -1.32 0.82 15.49
C THR A 11 -2.74 0.56 15.98
N GLU A 12 -3.50 1.60 16.34
CA GLU A 12 -4.95 1.50 16.63
C GLU A 12 -5.83 1.69 15.38
N ILE A 13 -5.24 1.65 14.19
CA ILE A 13 -5.91 1.93 12.91
C ILE A 13 -6.58 0.66 12.40
N THR A 14 -7.84 0.77 11.97
CA THR A 14 -8.61 -0.36 11.42
C THR A 14 -9.26 0.01 10.10
N PHE A 15 -9.29 -0.94 9.17
CA PHE A 15 -10.00 -0.83 7.89
C PHE A 15 -10.96 -2.00 7.67
N GLU A 16 -12.00 -1.79 6.89
CA GLU A 16 -13.04 -2.77 6.58
C GLU A 16 -12.92 -3.24 5.13
N MET A 17 -12.94 -4.54 4.93
CA MET A 17 -12.90 -5.18 3.60
C MET A 17 -14.24 -5.85 3.32
N ILE A 18 -14.82 -5.53 2.18
CA ILE A 18 -16.11 -6.04 1.73
C ILE A 18 -15.88 -7.06 0.61
N PRO A 19 -16.51 -8.25 0.67
CA PRO A 19 -16.45 -9.21 -0.43
C PRO A 19 -17.29 -8.71 -1.60
N VAL A 20 -16.66 -8.60 -2.77
CA VAL A 20 -17.32 -8.37 -4.05
C VAL A 20 -17.54 -9.72 -4.70
N GLN A 21 -18.80 -10.04 -5.01
CA GLN A 21 -19.13 -11.29 -5.68
C GLN A 21 -18.57 -11.25 -7.10
N GLY A 22 -17.97 -12.35 -7.52
CA GLY A 22 -17.54 -12.52 -8.90
C GLY A 22 -18.74 -12.57 -9.83
N GLY A 23 -18.54 -12.20 -11.07
CA GLY A 23 -19.60 -12.10 -12.05
C GLY A 23 -19.12 -11.52 -13.36
N THR A 24 -20.08 -11.24 -14.24
CA THR A 24 -19.83 -10.61 -15.52
C THR A 24 -20.63 -9.31 -15.56
N PHE A 25 -19.99 -8.21 -15.96
CA PHE A 25 -20.62 -6.90 -16.09
C PHE A 25 -20.07 -6.17 -17.32
N VAL A 26 -20.76 -5.11 -17.73
CA VAL A 26 -20.31 -4.23 -18.81
C VAL A 26 -19.48 -3.10 -18.21
N MET A 27 -18.22 -2.97 -18.64
CA MET A 27 -17.28 -1.94 -18.20
C MET A 27 -17.14 -0.87 -19.28
N GLY A 28 -17.10 0.40 -18.87
CA GLY A 28 -17.04 1.58 -19.76
C GLY A 28 -18.38 2.32 -19.87
N SER A 29 -18.36 3.57 -20.33
CA SER A 29 -19.55 4.41 -20.52
C SER A 29 -20.07 4.34 -21.97
N PRO A 30 -21.40 4.39 -22.21
CA PRO A 30 -21.96 4.56 -23.54
C PRO A 30 -21.54 5.89 -24.17
N GLU A 31 -21.39 5.92 -25.50
CA GLU A 31 -21.00 7.14 -26.23
C GLU A 31 -21.97 8.32 -26.04
N ASN A 32 -23.22 8.05 -25.66
CA ASN A 32 -24.26 9.05 -25.45
C ASN A 32 -24.48 9.42 -23.97
N GLU A 33 -23.65 8.93 -23.04
CA GLU A 33 -23.70 9.33 -21.63
C GLU A 33 -23.19 10.78 -21.47
N GLU A 34 -23.90 11.57 -20.65
CA GLU A 34 -23.48 12.94 -20.38
C GLU A 34 -22.12 12.94 -19.65
N GLY A 35 -21.12 13.62 -20.21
CA GLY A 35 -19.77 13.67 -19.67
C GLY A 35 -18.82 12.57 -20.16
N HIS A 36 -19.27 11.71 -21.09
CA HIS A 36 -18.43 10.67 -21.70
C HIS A 36 -17.12 11.22 -22.29
N GLN A 37 -16.00 10.56 -21.96
CA GLN A 37 -14.70 10.79 -22.58
C GLN A 37 -14.25 9.61 -23.45
N THR A 38 -13.45 9.90 -24.47
CA THR A 38 -13.06 8.94 -25.52
C THR A 38 -12.24 7.75 -25.01
N ASP A 39 -11.65 7.85 -23.81
CA ASP A 39 -10.88 6.80 -23.15
C ASP A 39 -11.71 5.90 -22.21
N GLU A 40 -13.00 6.23 -22.01
CA GLU A 40 -13.92 5.42 -21.20
C GLU A 40 -14.60 4.29 -22.00
N GLY A 41 -14.39 4.25 -23.32
CA GLY A 41 -14.92 3.24 -24.22
C GLY A 41 -13.82 2.39 -24.90
N PRO A 42 -14.21 1.37 -25.71
CA PRO A 42 -15.57 0.90 -25.90
C PRO A 42 -16.10 0.14 -24.68
N GLN A 43 -17.42 -0.06 -24.61
CA GLN A 43 -18.00 -0.91 -23.58
C GLN A 43 -17.60 -2.38 -23.77
N LEU A 44 -17.02 -2.99 -22.73
CA LEU A 44 -16.52 -4.37 -22.76
C LEU A 44 -17.24 -5.25 -21.74
N LEU A 45 -17.52 -6.49 -22.11
CA LEU A 45 -18.05 -7.50 -21.19
C LEU A 45 -16.90 -8.13 -20.39
N VAL A 46 -16.77 -7.75 -19.13
CA VAL A 46 -15.67 -8.16 -18.25
C VAL A 46 -16.15 -9.19 -17.24
N ARG A 47 -15.41 -10.30 -17.11
CA ARG A 47 -15.63 -11.32 -16.07
C ARG A 47 -14.57 -11.19 -14.98
N VAL A 48 -15.01 -11.02 -13.74
CA VAL A 48 -14.14 -10.95 -12.56
C VAL A 48 -14.40 -12.11 -11.61
N GLN A 49 -13.34 -12.66 -11.05
CA GLN A 49 -13.45 -13.63 -9.94
C GLN A 49 -13.84 -12.89 -8.65
N PRO A 50 -14.43 -13.57 -7.66
CA PRO A 50 -14.72 -12.97 -6.36
C PRO A 50 -13.43 -12.43 -5.70
N PHE A 51 -13.50 -11.23 -5.12
CA PHE A 51 -12.36 -10.58 -4.46
C PHE A 51 -12.84 -9.73 -3.27
N TRP A 52 -11.92 -9.22 -2.44
CA TRP A 52 -12.24 -8.23 -1.41
C TRP A 52 -11.84 -6.83 -1.86
N MET A 53 -12.68 -5.85 -1.55
CA MET A 53 -12.40 -4.43 -1.79
C MET A 53 -12.48 -3.66 -0.47
N GLY A 54 -11.61 -2.68 -0.30
CA GLY A 54 -11.71 -1.73 0.82
C GLY A 54 -13.04 -1.00 0.76
N LYS A 55 -13.74 -0.92 1.89
CA LYS A 55 -15.02 -0.20 1.96
C LYS A 55 -14.90 1.27 1.58
N CYS A 56 -13.76 1.87 1.91
CA CYS A 56 -13.40 3.24 1.60
C CYS A 56 -12.01 3.25 0.96
N GLU A 57 -11.68 4.35 0.29
CA GLU A 57 -10.32 4.66 -0.11
C GLU A 57 -9.37 4.69 1.09
N VAL A 58 -8.09 4.38 0.84
CA VAL A 58 -7.04 4.42 1.87
C VAL A 58 -6.99 5.81 2.49
N THR A 59 -7.00 5.87 3.81
CA THR A 59 -6.95 7.13 4.57
C THR A 59 -5.51 7.58 4.79
N TRP A 60 -5.32 8.88 5.03
CA TRP A 60 -3.99 9.41 5.39
C TRP A 60 -3.38 8.75 6.61
N GLN A 61 -4.21 8.32 7.57
CA GLN A 61 -3.73 7.65 8.77
C GLN A 61 -3.13 6.27 8.45
N GLU A 62 -3.77 5.49 7.57
CA GLU A 62 -3.25 4.21 7.08
C GLU A 62 -1.99 4.41 6.23
N TYR A 63 -2.02 5.38 5.31
CA TYR A 63 -0.88 5.68 4.45
C TYR A 63 0.35 6.14 5.23
N ARG A 64 0.18 6.97 6.27
CA ARG A 64 1.29 7.37 7.15
C ARG A 64 1.87 6.20 7.93
N ALA A 65 1.05 5.25 8.35
CA ALA A 65 1.56 4.02 9.00
C ALA A 65 2.46 3.23 8.04
N PHE A 66 2.06 3.11 6.77
CA PHE A 66 2.89 2.53 5.72
C PHE A 66 4.20 3.32 5.51
N MET A 67 4.14 4.64 5.37
CA MET A 67 5.32 5.49 5.17
C MET A 67 6.32 5.39 6.32
N ASN A 68 5.85 5.38 7.57
CA ASN A 68 6.71 5.21 8.74
C ASN A 68 7.43 3.86 8.72
N LEU A 69 6.73 2.80 8.31
CA LEU A 69 7.32 1.48 8.18
C LEU A 69 8.38 1.44 7.05
N TYR A 70 8.13 2.10 5.92
CA TYR A 70 9.11 2.23 4.85
C TYR A 70 10.41 2.90 5.32
N TYR A 71 10.33 4.02 6.06
CA TYR A 71 11.53 4.67 6.58
C TYR A 71 12.30 3.78 7.55
N ALA A 72 11.60 2.99 8.38
CA ALA A 72 12.23 2.02 9.26
C ALA A 72 13.00 0.96 8.43
N PHE A 73 12.38 0.36 7.41
CA PHE A 73 13.06 -0.63 6.56
C PHE A 73 14.23 -0.04 5.77
N LYS A 74 14.07 1.14 5.18
CA LYS A 74 15.16 1.82 4.47
C LYS A 74 16.36 2.10 5.39
N SER A 75 16.11 2.44 6.64
CA SER A 75 17.17 2.61 7.64
C SER A 75 17.89 1.29 7.94
N LEU A 76 17.16 0.17 7.99
CA LEU A 76 17.73 -1.16 8.19
C LEU A 76 18.54 -1.62 6.97
N ASP A 77 18.06 -1.37 5.75
CA ASP A 77 18.80 -1.67 4.52
C ASP A 77 20.12 -0.89 4.45
N THR A 78 20.08 0.39 4.85
CA THR A 78 21.28 1.23 4.95
C THR A 78 22.26 0.64 5.97
N GLN A 79 21.79 0.18 7.13
CA GLN A 79 22.64 -0.49 8.12
C GLN A 79 23.22 -1.80 7.59
N ARG A 80 22.45 -2.59 6.85
CA ARG A 80 22.91 -3.85 6.26
C ARG A 80 23.98 -3.60 5.19
N SER A 81 23.78 -2.59 4.35
CA SER A 81 24.80 -2.17 3.38
C SER A 81 26.07 -1.69 4.09
N ASN A 82 25.95 -0.86 5.12
CA ASN A 82 27.11 -0.41 5.90
C ASN A 82 27.86 -1.58 6.57
N LEU A 83 27.14 -2.59 7.08
CA LEU A 83 27.75 -3.80 7.64
C LEU A 83 28.55 -4.57 6.57
N ALA A 84 28.00 -4.72 5.37
CA ALA A 84 28.69 -5.40 4.26
C ALA A 84 30.00 -4.69 3.85
N HIS A 85 30.05 -3.36 3.97
CA HIS A 85 31.24 -2.57 3.64
C HIS A 85 32.25 -2.45 4.80
N ALA A 86 31.78 -2.22 6.03
CA ALA A 86 32.63 -1.94 7.18
C ALA A 86 33.09 -3.21 7.94
N GLY A 87 32.41 -4.34 7.75
CA GLY A 87 32.73 -5.61 8.41
C GLY A 87 32.34 -5.69 9.90
N GLU A 88 31.76 -4.64 10.49
CA GLU A 88 31.33 -4.64 11.90
C GLU A 88 30.00 -3.90 12.12
N LEU A 89 29.18 -4.45 13.03
CA LEU A 89 27.94 -3.83 13.51
C LEU A 89 28.24 -2.66 14.47
N THR A 90 27.57 -1.53 14.28
CA THR A 90 27.75 -0.33 15.12
C THR A 90 26.48 0.06 15.89
N GLY A 91 26.64 0.72 17.04
CA GLY A 91 25.53 1.28 17.84
C GLY A 91 24.56 0.23 18.41
N LYS A 92 23.26 0.57 18.44
CA LYS A 92 22.18 -0.31 18.98
C LYS A 92 22.10 -1.67 18.29
N ALA A 93 22.55 -1.77 17.04
CA ALA A 93 22.59 -3.04 16.32
C ALA A 93 23.59 -4.03 16.94
N LYS A 94 24.63 -3.57 17.66
CA LYS A 94 25.58 -4.43 18.37
C LYS A 94 25.04 -4.97 19.71
N SER A 95 24.05 -4.31 20.31
CA SER A 95 23.51 -4.71 21.62
C SER A 95 22.21 -5.51 21.55
N LEU A 96 21.48 -5.42 20.44
CA LEU A 96 20.18 -6.08 20.27
C LEU A 96 20.30 -7.34 19.39
N LYS A 97 20.30 -8.53 20.02
CA LYS A 97 20.43 -9.83 19.33
C LYS A 97 19.44 -10.03 18.18
N SER A 98 18.20 -9.56 18.33
CA SER A 98 17.19 -9.64 17.27
C SER A 98 17.56 -8.83 16.03
N LEU A 99 18.12 -7.63 16.22
CA LEU A 99 18.61 -6.80 15.11
C LEU A 99 19.87 -7.40 14.48
N GLN A 100 20.76 -7.97 15.28
CA GLN A 100 21.94 -8.69 14.74
C GLN A 100 21.50 -9.79 13.80
N GLN A 101 20.62 -10.68 14.29
CA GLN A 101 20.12 -11.81 13.52
C GLN A 101 19.40 -11.37 12.24
N PHE A 102 18.60 -10.30 12.31
CA PHE A 102 17.91 -9.75 11.14
C PHE A 102 18.89 -9.16 10.11
N LEU A 103 19.91 -8.40 10.54
CA LEU A 103 20.86 -7.76 9.64
C LEU A 103 21.82 -8.76 8.98
N THR A 104 22.10 -9.90 9.63
CA THR A 104 22.98 -10.95 9.10
C THR A 104 22.26 -12.06 8.32
N GLN A 105 20.92 -12.03 8.29
CA GLN A 105 20.11 -13.00 7.57
C GLN A 105 20.27 -12.86 6.04
N GLU A 106 20.44 -13.99 5.34
CA GLU A 106 20.60 -14.03 3.88
C GLU A 106 19.28 -13.73 3.13
N SER A 107 18.15 -14.27 3.60
CA SER A 107 16.85 -14.15 2.95
C SER A 107 15.72 -13.83 3.94
N ILE A 108 14.82 -12.93 3.55
CA ILE A 108 13.53 -12.73 4.21
C ILE A 108 12.53 -13.59 3.44
N GLU A 109 12.02 -14.67 4.04
CA GLU A 109 11.07 -15.61 3.38
C GLU A 109 9.64 -15.05 3.23
N VAL A 110 9.43 -13.78 3.58
CA VAL A 110 8.12 -13.14 3.44
C VAL A 110 7.93 -12.73 1.98
N ASP A 111 7.06 -13.44 1.27
CA ASP A 111 6.55 -13.05 -0.05
C ASP A 111 5.58 -11.87 0.08
N GLY A 112 6.13 -10.72 0.44
CA GLY A 112 5.44 -9.45 0.43
C GLY A 112 5.99 -8.59 -0.68
N VAL A 113 5.11 -8.03 -1.51
CA VAL A 113 5.47 -6.86 -2.33
C VAL A 113 5.65 -5.68 -1.36
N THR A 114 6.81 -5.62 -0.71
CA THR A 114 7.16 -4.58 0.27
C THR A 114 8.09 -3.54 -0.29
N CYS A 115 8.57 -3.70 -1.54
CA CYS A 115 9.18 -2.58 -2.25
C CYS A 115 8.08 -1.54 -2.47
N PRO A 116 8.16 -0.36 -1.85
CA PRO A 116 7.28 0.72 -2.24
C PRO A 116 7.55 0.95 -3.72
N THR A 117 6.49 0.94 -4.50
CA THR A 117 6.50 1.69 -5.75
C THR A 117 7.03 3.10 -5.43
N PRO A 118 7.91 3.68 -6.27
CA PRO A 118 8.33 5.06 -6.12
C PRO A 118 7.12 5.92 -5.77
N LEU A 119 7.29 6.83 -4.80
CA LEU A 119 6.24 7.77 -4.44
C LEU A 119 5.68 8.38 -5.72
N TYR A 120 4.36 8.24 -5.93
CA TYR A 120 3.68 8.84 -7.05
C TYR A 120 4.10 10.30 -7.18
N ASP A 121 4.65 10.66 -8.34
CA ASP A 121 4.99 12.05 -8.64
C ASP A 121 3.67 12.79 -8.90
N PRO A 122 3.25 13.74 -8.06
CA PRO A 122 1.94 14.37 -8.16
C PRO A 122 1.94 15.47 -9.24
N ASP A 123 2.26 15.14 -10.49
CA ASP A 123 2.17 16.06 -11.62
C ASP A 123 0.71 16.27 -12.07
N THR A 124 -0.18 15.33 -11.77
CA THR A 124 -1.62 15.47 -11.99
C THR A 124 -2.32 15.71 -10.66
N THR A 125 -3.04 16.82 -10.59
CA THR A 125 -3.46 17.50 -9.37
C THR A 125 -4.41 16.66 -8.50
N TYR A 126 -3.88 16.13 -7.39
CA TYR A 126 -4.68 15.66 -6.26
C TYR A 126 -4.46 16.61 -5.08
N MET A 127 -5.52 17.27 -4.62
CA MET A 127 -5.42 18.08 -3.41
C MET A 127 -5.33 17.14 -2.20
N ALA A 128 -4.20 17.16 -1.50
CA ALA A 128 -4.03 16.41 -0.27
C ALA A 128 -5.06 16.87 0.77
N GLY A 129 -6.11 16.07 0.98
CA GLY A 129 -7.05 16.29 2.09
C GLY A 129 -6.34 16.04 3.42
N GLY A 130 -5.66 17.03 4.00
CA GLY A 130 -4.75 16.86 5.14
C GLY A 130 -5.33 16.35 6.48
N GLY A 131 -6.57 15.85 6.50
CA GLY A 131 -7.20 15.28 7.69
C GLY A 131 -6.90 13.78 7.84
N GLN A 132 -6.64 13.33 9.07
CA GLN A 132 -6.28 11.93 9.36
C GLN A 132 -7.32 10.91 8.89
N LYS A 133 -8.62 11.25 8.98
CA LYS A 133 -9.73 10.40 8.53
C LYS A 133 -10.17 10.69 7.08
N LYS A 134 -9.49 11.58 6.37
CA LYS A 134 -9.79 11.84 4.97
C LYS A 134 -9.07 10.83 4.09
N ASN A 135 -9.66 10.58 2.92
CA ASN A 135 -9.02 9.84 1.85
C ASN A 135 -7.68 10.48 1.48
N THR A 136 -6.70 9.63 1.19
CA THR A 136 -5.33 10.05 0.84
C THR A 136 -5.34 10.84 -0.46
N VAL A 137 -6.27 10.49 -1.35
CA VAL A 137 -6.54 11.13 -2.63
C VAL A 137 -7.99 11.59 -2.61
N THR A 138 -8.27 12.79 -3.09
CA THR A 138 -9.65 13.24 -3.32
C THR A 138 -9.81 13.45 -4.82
N MET A 139 -10.63 12.64 -5.47
CA MET A 139 -11.07 12.91 -6.84
C MET A 139 -12.07 14.06 -6.81
N ARG A 140 -11.88 15.04 -7.70
CA ARG A 140 -12.83 16.14 -7.92
C ARG A 140 -13.62 15.87 -9.18
#